data_AF-A0A941ASC2-F1
#
_entry.id   AF-A0A941ASC2-F1
#
_cell.length_a   1.000
_cell.length_b   1.000
_cell.length_c   1.000
_cell.angle_alpha   90.00
_cell.angle_beta   90.00
_cell.angle_gamma   90.00
#
_symmetry.space_group_name_H-M   'P 1'
#
loop_
_entity.id
_entity.type
_entity.pdbx_description
1 polymer ?
#
loop_
_entity_poly.entity_id
_entity_poly.type
_entity_poly.pdbx_seq_one_letter_code
_entity_poly.pdbx_strand_id
1 'polypeptide(L)'
;MTKALPSKLPECFRWLKEKDRRRLFLDDVEVLEVRQQRLGWVVRVHLNDSVQPHPVIVVRSIDAGMRWGARWSKMRAPQLVAMVAGRQRHAARKTLPAEARLQGSATAAGPA
;
A
#
# COMPACT_ATOMS: atom_id res chain seq x y z
N MET A 1 23.11 -1.69 24.82
CA MET A 1 22.89 -0.95 23.55
C MET A 1 21.48 -1.24 23.03
N THR A 2 20.51 -0.40 23.39
CA THR A 2 19.12 -0.51 22.94
C THR A 2 19.06 -0.12 21.47
N LYS A 3 18.94 -1.11 20.58
CA LYS A 3 18.57 -0.90 19.17
C LYS A 3 17.23 -0.20 19.16
N ALA A 4 17.25 1.14 19.06
CA ALA A 4 16.05 1.94 18.90
C ALA A 4 15.32 1.43 17.65
N LEU A 5 14.23 0.67 17.86
CA LEU A 5 13.30 0.38 16.78
C LEU A 5 12.88 1.74 16.22
N PRO A 6 13.07 2.00 14.91
CA PRO A 6 12.81 3.31 14.35
C PRO A 6 11.30 3.56 14.49
N SER A 7 10.95 4.49 15.37
CA SER A 7 9.64 5.14 15.55
C SER A 7 8.43 4.22 15.40
N LYS A 8 7.77 3.83 16.52
CA LYS A 8 6.49 3.11 16.55
C LYS A 8 5.56 3.55 15.40
N LEU A 9 5.56 2.76 14.33
CA LEU A 9 4.59 2.83 13.25
C LEU A 9 3.32 2.12 13.75
N PRO A 10 2.12 2.53 13.29
CA PRO A 10 0.91 1.79 13.57
C PRO A 10 1.04 0.32 13.14
N GLU A 11 0.34 -0.59 13.81
CA GLU A 11 0.50 -2.05 13.62
C GLU A 11 0.21 -2.54 12.20
N CYS A 12 -0.58 -1.79 11.44
CA CYS A 12 -0.89 -2.06 10.04
C CYS A 12 0.31 -1.81 9.09
N PHE A 13 1.37 -1.14 9.55
CA PHE A 13 2.57 -0.90 8.76
C PHE A 13 3.65 -1.94 9.03
N ARG A 14 4.17 -2.55 7.97
CA ARG A 14 5.22 -3.58 8.06
C ARG A 14 6.40 -3.27 7.15
N TRP A 15 7.60 -3.28 7.73
CA TRP A 15 8.84 -3.26 6.95
C TRP A 15 9.24 -4.68 6.54
N LEU A 16 9.40 -4.89 5.23
CA LEU A 16 10.08 -6.06 4.68
C LEU A 16 11.52 -5.69 4.33
N LYS A 17 12.46 -6.43 4.90
CA LYS A 17 13.90 -6.29 4.64
C LYS A 17 14.30 -7.31 3.59
N GLU A 18 14.67 -6.84 2.40
CA GLU A 18 15.31 -7.66 1.37
C GLU A 18 16.81 -7.34 1.32
N LYS A 19 17.59 -8.02 0.48
CA LYS A 19 19.06 -7.86 0.42
C LYS A 19 19.48 -6.40 0.18
N ASP A 20 18.94 -5.77 -0.86
CA ASP A 20 19.37 -4.42 -1.33
C ASP A 20 18.26 -3.36 -1.30
N ARG A 21 17.09 -3.71 -0.74
CA ARG A 21 15.95 -2.81 -0.63
C ARG A 21 15.11 -3.10 0.61
N ARG A 22 14.45 -2.07 1.13
CA ARG A 22 13.57 -2.10 2.31
C ARG A 22 12.23 -1.57 1.86
N ARG A 23 11.18 -2.37 2.00
CA ARG A 23 9.84 -2.03 1.55
C ARG A 23 8.93 -1.83 2.73
N LEU A 24 8.07 -0.83 2.66
CA LEU A 24 7.06 -0.56 3.68
C LEU A 24 5.70 -0.90 3.09
N PHE A 25 5.02 -1.81 3.75
CA PHE A 25 3.66 -2.25 3.43
C PHE A 25 2.67 -1.65 4.43
N LEU A 26 1.47 -1.38 3.96
CA LEU A 26 0.28 -1.13 4.75
C LEU A 26 -0.72 -2.25 4.42
N ASP A 27 -0.94 -3.15 5.37
CA ASP A 27 -1.57 -4.45 5.14
C ASP A 27 -0.84 -5.19 3.99
N ASP A 28 -1.50 -5.41 2.85
CA ASP A 28 -0.93 -6.06 1.66
C ASP A 28 -0.53 -5.08 0.54
N VAL A 29 -0.57 -3.77 0.80
CA VAL A 29 -0.30 -2.76 -0.21
C VAL A 29 1.06 -2.10 0.01
N GLU A 30 1.91 -2.13 -1.02
CA GLU A 30 3.22 -1.48 -1.00
C GLU A 30 3.05 0.05 -0.96
N VAL A 31 3.52 0.68 0.11
CA VAL A 31 3.44 2.13 0.31
C VAL A 31 4.67 2.83 -0.26
N LEU A 32 5.85 2.31 0.05
CA LEU A 32 7.13 2.85 -0.40
C LEU A 32 8.24 1.80 -0.39
N GLU A 33 9.28 2.05 -1.16
CA GLU A 33 10.53 1.30 -1.16
C GLU A 33 11.72 2.22 -0.96
N VAL A 34 12.69 1.76 -0.17
CA VAL A 34 14.03 2.33 -0.06
C VAL A 34 14.98 1.38 -0.76
N ARG A 35 15.66 1.83 -1.81
CA ARG A 35 16.57 0.99 -2.57
C ARG A 35 17.84 1.73 -2.92
N GLN A 36 18.90 0.97 -3.17
CA GLN A 36 20.11 1.54 -3.73
C GLN A 36 19.89 1.88 -5.22
N GLN A 37 20.30 3.08 -5.62
CA GLN A 37 20.29 3.51 -7.02
C GLN A 37 21.63 4.19 -7.32
N ARG A 38 22.42 3.57 -8.20
CA ARG A 38 23.81 3.97 -8.51
C ARG A 38 24.64 4.08 -7.22
N LEU A 39 25.13 5.27 -6.90
CA LEU A 39 25.98 5.57 -5.73
C LEU A 39 25.19 6.06 -4.51
N GLY A 40 23.86 6.10 -4.58
CA GLY A 40 23.01 6.66 -3.51
C GLY A 40 21.87 5.74 -3.11
N TRP A 41 21.16 6.15 -2.06
CA TRP A 41 19.91 5.51 -1.66
C TRP A 41 18.75 6.41 -2.08
N VAL A 42 17.67 5.80 -2.56
CA VAL A 42 16.47 6.53 -2.94
C VAL A 42 15.25 5.96 -2.24
N VAL A 43 14.33 6.84 -1.85
CA VAL A 43 12.99 6.45 -1.42
C VAL A 43 12.02 6.71 -2.56
N ARG A 44 11.29 5.67 -2.95
CA ARG A 44 10.20 5.73 -3.92
C ARG A 44 8.90 5.45 -3.20
N VAL A 45 7.92 6.31 -3.40
CA VAL A 45 6.59 6.17 -2.82
C VAL A 45 5.65 5.69 -3.92
N HIS A 46 4.89 4.63 -3.64
CA HIS A 46 4.00 3.97 -4.59
C HIS A 46 2.52 4.22 -4.30
N LEU A 47 2.19 4.58 -3.06
CA LEU A 47 0.81 4.76 -2.60
C LEU A 47 0.48 6.24 -2.38
N ASN A 48 0.48 7.03 -3.45
CA ASN A 48 -0.14 8.35 -3.44
C ASN A 48 -0.83 8.64 -4.78
N ASP A 49 -1.74 9.60 -4.69
CA ASP A 49 -2.61 10.14 -5.73
C ASP A 49 -1.98 10.23 -7.13
N SER A 50 -2.73 9.85 -8.16
CA SER A 50 -2.33 9.93 -9.58
C SER A 50 -2.15 11.38 -10.07
N VAL A 51 -2.54 12.36 -9.26
CA VAL A 51 -2.54 13.79 -9.59
C VAL A 51 -1.15 14.46 -9.39
N GLN A 52 -0.22 13.86 -8.64
CA GLN A 52 1.13 14.43 -8.48
C GLN A 52 2.25 13.42 -8.81
N PRO A 53 3.18 13.78 -9.74
CA PRO A 53 4.38 12.99 -9.98
C PRO A 53 5.25 13.00 -8.71
N HIS A 54 5.72 11.82 -8.31
CA HIS A 54 6.38 11.65 -7.03
C HIS A 54 7.84 12.12 -7.03
N PRO A 55 8.28 12.90 -6.02
CA PRO A 55 9.67 13.22 -5.86
C PRO A 55 10.47 11.98 -5.46
N VAL A 56 11.52 11.66 -6.23
CA VAL A 56 12.53 10.69 -5.82
C VAL A 56 13.37 11.34 -4.71
N ILE A 57 13.21 10.86 -3.48
CA ILE A 57 13.96 11.41 -2.33
C ILE A 57 15.30 10.69 -2.27
N VAL A 58 16.39 11.43 -2.46
CA VAL A 58 17.75 10.89 -2.28
C VAL A 58 18.11 10.95 -0.79
N VAL A 59 18.58 9.83 -0.26
CA VAL A 59 19.00 9.69 1.13
C VAL A 59 20.44 9.18 1.22
N ARG A 60 21.11 9.53 2.32
CA ARG A 60 22.53 9.20 2.55
C ARG A 60 22.74 7.74 2.95
N SER A 61 21.72 7.08 3.49
CA SER A 61 21.78 5.68 3.91
C SER A 61 20.39 5.05 3.91
N ILE A 62 20.36 3.72 3.97
CA ILE A 62 19.12 2.95 4.07
C ILE A 62 18.35 3.27 5.36
N ASP A 63 19.04 3.46 6.48
CA ASP A 63 18.41 3.82 7.77
C ASP A 63 17.83 5.23 7.75
N ALA A 64 18.45 6.16 7.02
CA ALA A 64 17.89 7.49 6.78
C ALA A 64 16.60 7.38 5.94
N GLY A 65 16.60 6.53 4.90
CA GLY A 65 15.42 6.23 4.11
C GLY A 65 14.29 5.61 4.92
N MET A 66 14.60 4.63 5.78
CA MET A 66 13.62 4.01 6.67
C MET A 66 13.03 5.00 7.67
N ARG A 67 13.85 5.86 8.29
CA ARG A 67 13.37 6.90 9.22
C ARG A 67 12.51 7.94 8.51
N TRP A 68 12.93 8.39 7.32
CA TRP A 68 12.15 9.30 6.50
C TRP A 68 10.81 8.66 6.11
N GLY A 69 10.82 7.43 5.61
CA GLY A 69 9.62 6.69 5.21
C GLY A 69 8.67 6.48 6.38
N ALA A 70 9.17 6.07 7.55
CA ALA A 70 8.36 5.91 8.76
C ALA A 70 7.70 7.23 9.19
N ARG A 71 8.45 8.34 9.18
CA ARG A 71 7.91 9.66 9.51
C ARG A 71 6.87 10.12 8.49
N TRP A 72 7.15 9.94 7.20
CA TRP A 72 6.26 10.28 6.09
C TRP A 72 4.93 9.52 6.18
N SER A 73 5.00 8.21 6.41
CA SER A 73 3.82 7.34 6.56
C SER A 73 3.04 7.67 7.83
N LYS A 74 3.72 7.96 8.95
CA LYS A 74 3.05 8.35 10.20
C LYS A 74 2.23 9.64 10.04
N MET A 75 2.77 10.65 9.36
CA MET A 75 2.05 11.91 9.11
C MET A 75 0.83 11.74 8.19
N ARG A 76 0.83 10.69 7.35
CA ARG A 76 -0.24 10.43 6.37
C ARG A 76 -1.07 9.18 6.68
N ALA A 77 -0.90 8.59 7.86
CA ALA A 77 -1.51 7.31 8.19
C ALA A 77 -3.04 7.28 7.93
N PRO A 78 -3.84 8.29 8.31
CA PRO A 78 -5.28 8.29 8.01
C PRO A 78 -5.59 8.28 6.50
N GLN A 79 -4.83 9.02 5.71
CA GLN A 79 -5.00 9.11 4.25
C GLN A 79 -4.61 7.79 3.57
N LEU A 80 -3.47 7.22 3.96
CA LEU A 80 -2.98 5.94 3.42
C LEU A 80 -3.95 4.80 3.74
N VAL A 81 -4.48 4.76 4.96
CA VAL A 81 -5.50 3.77 5.36
C VAL A 81 -6.79 3.95 4.56
N ALA A 82 -7.26 5.18 4.37
CA ALA A 82 -8.44 5.44 3.54
C ALA A 82 -8.23 5.03 2.06
N MET A 83 -7.03 5.27 1.51
CA MET A 83 -6.68 4.85 0.15
C MET A 83 -6.62 3.32 0.00
N VAL A 84 -6.01 2.62 0.96
CA VAL A 84 -5.96 1.14 0.96
C VAL A 84 -7.36 0.57 1.12
N ALA A 85 -8.16 1.07 2.05
CA ALA A 85 -9.55 0.65 2.24
C ALA A 85 -10.41 0.92 0.99
N GLY A 86 -10.24 2.08 0.34
CA GLY A 86 -10.88 2.39 -0.94
C GLY A 86 -10.47 1.43 -2.05
N ARG A 87 -9.17 1.11 -2.17
CA ARG A 87 -8.65 0.17 -3.17
C ARG A 87 -9.19 -1.25 -2.95
N GLN A 88 -9.25 -1.72 -1.71
CA GLN A 88 -9.83 -3.01 -1.35
C GLN A 88 -11.32 -3.08 -1.69
N ARG A 89 -12.10 -2.01 -1.43
CA ARG A 89 -13.51 -1.93 -1.83
C ARG A 89 -13.70 -1.97 -3.35
N HIS A 90 -12.84 -1.30 -4.11
CA HIS A 90 -12.87 -1.33 -5.57
C HIS A 90 -12.44 -2.68 -6.15
N ALA A 91 -11.47 -3.36 -5.53
CA ALA A 91 -11.08 -4.72 -5.91
C ALA A 91 -12.21 -5.71 -5.63
N ALA A 92 -12.78 -5.70 -4.41
CA ALA A 92 -13.89 -6.58 -4.03
C ALA A 92 -15.12 -6.37 -4.93
N ARG A 93 -15.40 -5.13 -5.36
CA ARG A 93 -16.51 -4.84 -6.28
C ARG A 93 -16.28 -5.37 -7.70
N LYS A 94 -15.02 -5.54 -8.13
CA LYS A 94 -14.69 -6.16 -9.43
C LYS A 94 -14.74 -7.69 -9.41
N THR A 95 -14.67 -8.31 -8.23
CA THR A 95 -14.69 -9.76 -8.05
C THR A 95 -16.08 -10.32 -7.71
N LEU A 96 -17.16 -9.54 -7.87
CA LEU A 96 -18.50 -10.10 -7.89
C LEU A 96 -18.69 -10.79 -9.25
N PRO A 97 -18.83 -12.13 -9.30
CA PRO A 97 -19.12 -12.82 -10.55
C PRO A 97 -20.46 -12.31 -11.07
N ALA A 98 -20.53 -12.09 -12.39
CA ALA A 98 -21.72 -11.62 -13.11
C ALA A 98 -22.90 -12.62 -13.09
N GLU A 99 -22.88 -13.60 -12.20
CA GLU A 99 -23.77 -14.76 -12.18
C GLU A 99 -25.05 -14.51 -11.36
N ALA A 100 -25.07 -13.50 -10.50
CA ALA A 100 -26.25 -13.18 -9.68
C ALA A 100 -27.33 -12.33 -10.37
N ARG A 101 -27.24 -12.10 -11.70
CA ARG A 101 -28.23 -11.31 -12.45
C ARG A 101 -29.30 -12.11 -13.19
N LEU A 102 -29.24 -13.44 -13.20
CA LEU A 102 -30.15 -14.28 -14.02
C LEU A 102 -30.93 -15.36 -13.23
N GLN A 103 -31.20 -15.15 -11.95
CA GLN A 103 -32.17 -15.97 -11.20
C GLN A 103 -33.28 -15.08 -10.65
N GLY A 104 -34.22 -14.74 -11.52
CA GLY A 104 -35.35 -13.89 -11.16
C GLY A 104 -36.44 -13.77 -12.22
N SER A 105 -36.70 -14.82 -13.02
CA SER A 105 -37.92 -14.89 -13.84
C SER A 105 -38.07 -16.26 -14.51
N ALA A 106 -38.30 -17.29 -13.70
CA ALA A 106 -38.92 -18.53 -14.17
C ALA A 106 -39.99 -18.93 -13.15
N THR A 107 -41.21 -18.42 -13.32
CA THR A 107 -42.39 -18.89 -12.59
C THR A 107 -43.64 -18.73 -13.46
N ALA A 108 -44.44 -19.80 -13.42
CA ALA A 108 -45.75 -20.04 -14.04
C ALA A 108 -45.69 -20.50 -15.52
N ALA A 109 -45.65 -21.81 -15.78
CA ALA A 109 -46.76 -22.79 -15.73
C ALA A 109 -47.53 -22.85 -17.06
N GLY A 110 -47.43 -24.00 -17.76
CA GLY A 110 -48.33 -24.37 -18.86
C GLY A 110 -49.64 -24.97 -18.32
N PRO A 111 -50.23 -25.98 -18.98
CA PRO A 111 -50.62 -26.10 -20.38
C PRO A 111 -52.15 -26.30 -20.52
N ALA A 112 -52.73 -26.09 -21.71
CA ALA A 112 -53.88 -26.83 -22.29
C ALA A 112 -54.27 -26.18 -23.64
#